data_AF-A0A0E2HLB6-F1
#
_entry.id   AF-A0A0E2HLB6-F1
#
_cell.length_a   1.000
_cell.length_b   1.000
_cell.length_c   1.000
_cell.angle_alpha   90.00
_cell.angle_beta   90.00
_cell.angle_gamma   90.00
#
_symmetry.space_group_name_H-M   'P 1'
#
loop_
_entity.id
_entity.type
_entity.pdbx_description
1 polymer ?
#
loop_
_entity_poly.entity_id
_entity_poly.type
_entity_poly.pdbx_seq_one_letter_code
_entity_poly.pdbx_strand_id
1 'polypeptide(L)' 'MYQYYISAATNVGYVSFVYKLDFKMDSVENIKKVYDMLEESGITNPTILFFNQLN' A
#
# COMPACT_ATOMS: atom_id res chain seq x y z
N MET A 1 11.80 10.65 -2.77
CA MET A 1 11.27 9.27 -2.76
C MET A 1 10.89 8.96 -1.33
N TYR A 2 9.65 8.56 -1.08
CA TYR A 2 9.09 8.33 0.25
C TYR A 2 9.02 6.82 0.50
N GLN A 3 9.54 6.37 1.64
CA GLN A 3 9.52 4.96 1.99
C GLN A 3 8.37 4.70 2.97
N TYR A 4 7.58 3.67 2.72
CA TYR A 4 6.43 3.32 3.54
C TYR A 4 6.46 1.85 3.93
N TYR A 5 6.19 1.58 5.20
CA TYR A 5 5.70 0.28 5.65
C TYR A 5 4.18 0.27 5.48
N ILE A 6 3.65 -0.71 4.75
CA ILE A 6 2.21 -0.81 4.45
C ILE A 6 1.75 -2.21 4.85
N SER A 7 0.64 -2.27 5.59
CA SER A 7 -0.05 -3.51 5.93
C SER A 7 -1.40 -3.57 5.21
N ALA A 8 -1.67 -4.70 4.57
CA ALA A 8 -2.92 -4.93 3.85
C ALA A 8 -3.53 -6.29 4.21
N ALA A 9 -4.87 -6.34 4.27
CA ALA A 9 -5.62 -7.58 4.24
C ALA A 9 -5.91 -7.96 2.78
N THR A 10 -5.79 -9.24 2.47
CA THR A 10 -5.96 -9.81 1.12
C THR A 10 -6.85 -11.03 1.21
N ASN A 11 -7.22 -11.59 0.06
CA ASN A 11 -7.95 -12.85 -0.04
C ASN A 11 -7.19 -14.07 0.55
N VAL A 12 -5.88 -13.96 0.79
CA VAL A 12 -5.03 -15.05 1.33
C VAL A 12 -4.53 -14.78 2.75
N GLY A 13 -4.92 -13.66 3.37
CA GLY A 13 -4.57 -13.33 4.75
C GLY A 13 -4.07 -11.90 4.92
N TYR A 14 -3.09 -11.70 5.78
CA TYR A 14 -2.48 -10.39 6.04
C TYR A 14 -1.07 -10.35 5.49
N VAL A 15 -0.74 -9.31 4.74
CA VAL A 15 0.60 -9.09 4.19
C VAL A 15 1.10 -7.72 4.61
N SER A 16 2.41 -7.62 4.78
CA SER A 16 3.08 -6.34 5.03
C SER A 16 4.31 -6.23 4.17
N PHE A 17 4.54 -5.04 3.63
CA PHE A 17 5.61 -4.79 2.68
C PHE A 17 6.15 -3.36 2.83
N VAL A 18 7.38 -3.18 2.34
CA VAL A 18 8.03 -1.87 2.29
C VAL A 18 8.05 -1.39 0.85
N TYR A 19 7.35 -0.29 0.57
CA TYR A 19 7.38 0.37 -0.74
C TYR A 19 8.21 1.63 -0.71
N LYS A 20 8.81 1.96 -1.86
CA LYS A 20 9.33 3.29 -2.14
C LYS A 20 8.44 3.94 -3.20
N LEU A 21 7.77 5.02 -2.83
CA LEU A 21 6.84 5.76 -3.66
C LEU A 21 7.46 7.12 -4.04
N ASP A 22 7.12 7.64 -5.21
CA ASP A 22 7.48 8.98 -5.66
C ASP A 22 6.50 10.05 -5.14
N PHE A 23 5.36 9.62 -4.58
CA PHE A 23 4.35 10.45 -3.95
C PHE A 23 4.16 10.14 -2.45
N LYS A 24 3.51 11.06 -1.73
CA LYS A 24 3.11 10.86 -0.32
C LYS A 24 1.74 10.19 -0.23
N MET A 25 1.54 9.34 0.77
CA MET A 25 0.23 8.76 1.09
C MET A 25 -0.61 9.69 1.99
N ASP A 26 -0.77 10.94 1.59
CA ASP A 26 -1.45 12.01 2.34
C ASP A 26 -2.84 12.38 1.79
N SER A 27 -3.30 11.67 0.76
CA SER A 27 -4.61 11.84 0.15
C SER A 27 -5.24 10.49 -0.19
N VAL A 28 -6.58 10.46 -0.24
CA VAL A 28 -7.35 9.28 -0.68
C VAL A 28 -6.93 8.86 -2.09
N GLU A 29 -6.68 9.82 -2.98
CA GLU A 29 -6.20 9.57 -4.35
C GLU A 29 -4.88 8.79 -4.36
N ASN A 30 -3.90 9.20 -3.54
CA ASN A 30 -2.60 8.55 -3.48
C ASN A 30 -2.67 7.19 -2.76
N ILE A 31 -3.55 7.02 -1.78
CA ILE A 31 -3.81 5.72 -1.16
C ILE A 31 -4.44 4.76 -2.18
N LYS A 32 -5.37 5.26 -3.00
CA LYS A 32 -5.99 4.47 -4.08
C LYS A 32 -4.96 4.02 -5.12
N LYS A 33 -3.99 4.87 -5.49
CA LYS A 33 -2.89 4.43 -6.37
C LYS A 33 -2.14 3.22 -5.80
N VAL A 34 -1.90 3.17 -4.49
CA VAL A 34 -1.28 2.02 -3.85
C VAL A 34 -2.19 0.79 -3.92
N TYR A 35 -3.49 0.94 -3.71
CA TYR A 35 -4.47 -0.14 -3.93
C TYR A 35 -4.35 -0.71 -5.35
N ASP A 36 -4.40 0.16 -6.36
CA ASP A 36 -4.35 -0.22 -7.77
C ASP A 36 -3.04 -0.96 -8.10
N MET A 37 -1.90 -0.44 -7.59
CA MET A 37 -0.58 -1.10 -7.73
C MET A 37 -0.53 -2.51 -7.12
N LEU A 38 -1.22 -2.74 -6.00
CA LEU A 38 -1.28 -4.05 -5.36
C LEU A 38 -2.12 -5.03 -6.17
N GLU A 39 -3.24 -4.58 -6.73
CA GLU A 39 -4.05 -5.39 -7.65
C GLU A 39 -3.27 -5.76 -8.92
N GLU A 40 -2.57 -4.81 -9.52
CA GLU A 40 -1.67 -5.04 -10.66
C GLU A 40 -0.54 -6.02 -10.35
N SER A 41 -0.12 -6.09 -9.08
CA SER A 41 0.88 -7.04 -8.57
C SER A 41 0.29 -8.43 -8.27
N GLY A 42 -1.00 -8.65 -8.53
CA GLY A 42 -1.69 -9.93 -8.33
C GLY A 42 -2.33 -10.10 -6.94
N ILE A 43 -2.31 -9.08 -6.09
CA ILE A 43 -2.97 -9.11 -4.79
C ILE A 43 -4.43 -8.70 -5.00
N THR A 44 -5.36 -9.66 -4.98
CA THR A 44 -6.77 -9.40 -5.25
C THR A 44 -7.49 -8.74 -4.06
N ASN A 45 -8.27 -7.68 -4.31
CA ASN A 45 -9.05 -6.93 -3.32
C ASN A 45 -8.26 -6.52 -2.05
N PRO A 46 -7.10 -5.83 -2.19
CA PRO A 46 -6.27 -5.47 -1.07
C PRO A 46 -6.94 -4.39 -0.22
N THR A 47 -7.21 -4.65 1.05
CA THR A 47 -7.65 -3.60 1.99
C THR A 47 -6.45 -3.07 2.76
N ILE A 48 -6.02 -1.84 2.48
CA ILE A 48 -4.95 -1.18 3.24
C ILE A 48 -5.46 -0.93 4.66
N LEU A 49 -4.81 -1.53 5.65
CA LEU A 49 -5.20 -1.45 7.06
C LEU A 49 -4.51 -0.25 7.75
N PHE A 50 -3.22 -0.12 7.52
CA PHE A 50 -2.43 1.02 7.95
C PHE A 50 -1.16 1.15 7.13
N PHE A 51 -0.58 2.33 7.15
CA PHE A 51 0.73 2.60 6.59
C PHE A 51 1.50 3.54 7.52
N ASN A 52 2.82 3.42 7.53
CA ASN A 52 3.71 4.32 8.25
C ASN A 52 4.84 4.77 7.33
N GLN A 53 5.08 6.08 7.27
CA GLN A 53 6.25 6.61 6.56
C GLN A 53 7.50 6.26 7.36
N LEU A 54 8.47 5.66 6.70
CA LEU A 54 9.79 5.36 7.24
C LEU A 54 10.73 6.54 6.94
N ASN A 55 11.56 6.91 7.92
CA ASN A 55 12.55 7.97 7.82
C ASN A 55 13.72 7.57 6.92
#